data_AF-A0A0F9IU52-F1
#
_entry.id   AF-A0A0F9IU52-F1
#
_cell.length_a   1.000
_cell.length_b   1.000
_cell.length_c   1.000
_cell.angle_alpha   90.00
_cell.angle_beta   90.00
_cell.angle_gamma   90.00
#
_symmetry.space_group_name_H-M   'P 1'
#
loop_
_entity.id
_entity.type
_entity.pdbx_description
1 polymer ?
#
loop_
_entity_poly.entity_id
_entity_poly.type
_entity_poly.pdbx_seq_one_letter_code
_entity_poly.pdbx_strand_id
1 'polypeptide(L)'
;MPRKKKTKPELKVVFDTSVLFSKVAYDLVRNEVRQLIESNSKHVDLSTRWYLPRIVVDERRYQMQRKAFELFPSIVKLERLLGHNLNITEKILRDRVDEAINKQLEELAISIFEIDIKDIDWEALIQRASFRLPPFDPGEKEKGFRDSLIAESFLQLVKQSPATSSICRLAMVTSDGLLTEFMNKSTKETRNVRVLSSIN
;
A
#
# COMPACT_ATOMS: atom_id res chain seq x y z
N MET A 1 -29.68 -30.79 -16.23
CA MET A 1 -28.44 -30.02 -16.45
C MET A 1 -27.82 -29.68 -15.11
N PRO A 2 -26.54 -30.02 -14.84
CA PRO A 2 -25.91 -29.64 -13.58
C PRO A 2 -25.75 -28.12 -13.53
N ARG A 3 -26.27 -27.47 -12.49
CA ARG A 3 -26.06 -26.03 -12.24
C ARG A 3 -24.56 -25.80 -12.10
N LYS A 4 -23.94 -25.05 -13.02
CA LYS A 4 -22.56 -24.55 -12.87
C LYS A 4 -22.46 -23.91 -11.48
N LYS A 5 -21.57 -24.42 -10.62
CA LYS A 5 -21.23 -23.76 -9.34
C LYS A 5 -20.85 -22.32 -9.67
N LYS A 6 -21.67 -21.36 -9.21
CA LYS A 6 -21.34 -19.94 -9.37
C LYS A 6 -20.01 -19.72 -8.64
N THR A 7 -19.00 -19.26 -9.37
CA THR A 7 -17.75 -18.77 -8.78
C THR A 7 -18.08 -17.62 -7.84
N LYS A 8 -17.51 -17.65 -6.63
CA LYS A 8 -17.72 -16.60 -5.65
C LYS A 8 -17.21 -15.28 -6.23
N PRO A 9 -17.97 -14.17 -6.13
CA PRO A 9 -17.45 -12.85 -6.49
C PRO A 9 -16.18 -12.53 -5.69
N GLU A 10 -15.32 -11.72 -6.29
CA GLU A 10 -14.05 -11.27 -5.73
C GLU A 10 -14.09 -9.78 -5.40
N LEU A 11 -13.54 -9.41 -4.24
CA LEU A 11 -13.24 -8.03 -3.87
C LEU A 11 -11.72 -7.89 -3.70
N LYS A 12 -11.09 -7.04 -4.50
CA LYS A 12 -9.68 -6.69 -4.38
C LYS A 12 -9.57 -5.32 -3.71
N VAL A 13 -8.90 -5.25 -2.57
CA VAL A 13 -8.71 -4.00 -1.82
C VAL A 13 -7.23 -3.63 -1.86
N VAL A 14 -6.93 -2.40 -2.29
CA VAL A 14 -5.58 -1.85 -2.37
C VAL A 14 -5.47 -0.69 -1.40
N PHE A 15 -4.46 -0.72 -0.53
CA PHE A 15 -4.17 0.38 0.39
C PHE A 15 -3.00 1.22 -0.10
N ASP A 16 -3.14 2.53 0.06
CA ASP A 16 -2.07 3.53 -0.07
C ASP A 16 -1.34 3.73 1.29
N THR A 17 -0.10 4.24 1.25
CA THR A 17 0.72 4.58 2.43
C THR A 17 -0.06 5.47 3.41
N SER A 18 -0.87 6.41 2.92
CA SER A 18 -1.65 7.34 3.75
C SER A 18 -2.57 6.63 4.77
N VAL A 19 -3.12 5.48 4.37
CA VAL A 19 -4.01 4.64 5.18
C VAL A 19 -3.22 3.75 6.14
N LEU A 20 -2.02 3.33 5.74
CA LEU A 20 -1.17 2.45 6.54
C LEU A 20 -0.37 3.17 7.63
N PHE A 21 -0.18 4.49 7.52
CA PHE A 21 0.79 5.24 8.33
C PHE A 21 0.53 5.16 9.84
N SER A 22 1.10 4.19 10.56
CA SER A 22 1.04 4.18 12.02
C SER A 22 2.11 5.09 12.62
N LYS A 23 1.75 5.87 13.66
CA LYS A 23 2.72 6.57 14.53
C LYS A 23 3.62 5.57 15.27
N VAL A 24 3.16 4.34 15.41
CA VAL A 24 3.86 3.23 16.03
C VAL A 24 4.79 2.61 14.99
N ALA A 25 6.10 2.56 15.30
CA ALA A 25 7.16 2.28 14.32
C ALA A 25 7.38 0.79 14.01
N TYR A 26 6.66 -0.13 14.67
CA TYR A 26 6.84 -1.57 14.51
C TYR A 26 5.79 -2.25 13.61
N ASP A 27 4.64 -1.62 13.37
CA ASP A 27 3.59 -2.20 12.54
C ASP A 27 3.68 -1.76 11.08
N LEU A 28 3.46 -2.70 10.16
CA LEU A 28 3.33 -2.46 8.72
C LEU A 28 2.05 -1.68 8.42
N VAL A 29 0.95 -2.03 9.10
CA VAL A 29 -0.38 -1.44 8.93
C VAL A 29 -0.92 -0.95 10.28
N ARG A 30 -1.81 0.05 10.28
CA ARG A 30 -2.49 0.45 11.52
C ARG A 30 -3.39 -0.67 12.05
N ASN A 31 -3.68 -0.65 13.35
CA ASN A 31 -4.51 -1.66 13.99
C ASN A 31 -5.92 -1.75 13.37
N GLU A 32 -6.49 -0.63 12.93
CA GLU A 32 -7.80 -0.59 12.28
C GLU A 32 -7.79 -1.35 10.94
N VAL A 33 -6.70 -1.23 10.16
CA VAL A 33 -6.53 -1.97 8.90
C VAL A 33 -6.36 -3.46 9.18
N ARG A 34 -5.58 -3.81 10.22
CA ARG A 34 -5.44 -5.20 10.67
C ARG A 34 -6.80 -5.80 11.05
N GLN A 35 -7.58 -5.11 11.88
CA GLN A 35 -8.91 -5.54 12.29
C GLN A 35 -9.87 -5.68 11.11
N LEU A 36 -9.82 -4.74 10.16
CA LEU A 36 -10.61 -4.81 8.92
C LEU A 36 -10.29 -6.08 8.13
N ILE A 37 -9.00 -6.37 7.93
CA ILE A 37 -8.54 -7.56 7.21
C ILE A 37 -9.00 -8.83 7.93
N GLU A 38 -8.72 -8.95 9.22
CA GLU A 38 -9.05 -10.14 10.01
C GLU A 38 -10.57 -10.40 10.02
N SER A 39 -11.37 -9.34 10.15
CA SER A 39 -12.84 -9.44 10.20
C SER A 39 -13.48 -9.74 8.84
N ASN A 40 -12.83 -9.38 7.72
CA ASN A 40 -13.43 -9.44 6.38
C ASN A 40 -12.76 -10.41 5.41
N SER A 41 -11.80 -11.21 5.89
CA SER A 41 -11.11 -12.20 5.05
C SER A 41 -11.85 -13.53 4.93
N LYS A 42 -12.84 -13.82 5.78
CA LYS A 42 -13.52 -15.13 5.86
C LYS A 42 -15.03 -15.03 5.62
N HIS A 43 -15.42 -14.63 4.41
CA HIS A 43 -16.82 -14.62 3.97
C HIS A 43 -17.18 -15.87 3.16
N VAL A 44 -18.39 -16.40 3.37
CA VAL A 44 -18.83 -17.64 2.70
C VAL A 44 -19.16 -17.39 1.23
N ASP A 45 -19.63 -16.20 0.90
CA ASP A 45 -20.16 -15.79 -0.40
C ASP A 45 -19.26 -14.81 -1.16
N LEU A 46 -18.20 -14.28 -0.52
CA LEU A 46 -17.27 -13.32 -1.10
C LEU A 46 -15.81 -13.75 -0.90
N SER A 47 -15.00 -13.63 -1.94
CA SER A 47 -13.54 -13.79 -1.86
C SER A 47 -12.89 -12.41 -1.75
N THR A 48 -12.36 -12.07 -0.58
CA THR A 48 -11.62 -10.81 -0.39
C THR A 48 -10.12 -11.05 -0.57
N ARG A 49 -9.45 -10.17 -1.31
CA ARG A 49 -7.98 -10.16 -1.45
C ARG A 49 -7.45 -8.77 -1.14
N TRP A 50 -6.39 -8.74 -0.33
CA TRP A 50 -5.76 -7.52 0.13
C TRP A 50 -4.43 -7.33 -0.59
N TYR A 51 -4.19 -6.12 -1.06
CA TYR A 51 -3.06 -5.81 -1.90
C TYR A 51 -2.32 -4.56 -1.42
N LEU A 52 -1.00 -4.60 -1.54
CA LEU A 52 -0.14 -3.43 -1.42
C LEU A 52 0.73 -3.29 -2.67
N PRO A 53 0.81 -2.10 -3.29
CA PRO A 53 1.84 -1.83 -4.28
C PRO A 53 3.22 -1.99 -3.63
N ARG A 54 4.20 -2.55 -4.36
CA ARG A 54 5.59 -2.63 -3.86
C ARG A 54 6.11 -1.30 -3.31
N ILE A 55 5.82 -0.21 -4.01
CA ILE A 55 6.25 1.14 -3.60
C ILE A 55 5.71 1.56 -2.21
N VAL A 56 4.50 1.13 -1.84
CA VAL A 56 3.92 1.39 -0.52
C VAL A 56 4.67 0.62 0.56
N VAL A 57 5.02 -0.64 0.27
CA VAL A 57 5.83 -1.47 1.17
C VAL A 57 7.23 -0.89 1.35
N ASP A 58 7.85 -0.44 0.26
CA ASP A 58 9.19 0.15 0.29
C ASP A 58 9.22 1.49 1.04
N GLU A 59 8.19 2.32 0.86
CA GLU A 59 8.02 3.53 1.64
C GLU A 59 7.88 3.20 3.14
N ARG A 60 7.05 2.22 3.49
CA ARG A 60 6.87 1.85 4.89
C ARG A 60 8.16 1.28 5.49
N ARG A 61 8.90 0.45 4.74
CA ARG A 61 10.23 -0.04 5.12
C ARG A 61 11.18 1.12 5.44
N TYR A 62 11.26 2.11 4.56
CA TYR A 62 12.09 3.28 4.79
C TYR A 62 11.69 4.06 6.05
N GLN A 63 10.38 4.26 6.27
CA GLN A 63 9.87 4.92 7.48
C GLN A 63 10.24 4.16 8.76
N MET A 64 10.06 2.84 8.78
CA MET A 64 10.40 1.98 9.93
C MET A 64 11.90 1.95 10.21
N GLN A 65 12.73 1.80 9.17
CA GLN A 65 14.19 1.83 9.30
C GLN A 65 14.68 3.17 9.85
N ARG A 66 14.15 4.29 9.35
CA ARG A 66 14.48 5.63 9.88
C ARG A 66 14.17 5.75 11.36
N LYS A 67 13.00 5.28 11.80
CA LYS A 67 12.62 5.30 13.21
C LYS A 67 13.53 4.43 14.07
N ALA A 68 13.92 3.26 13.57
CA ALA A 68 14.89 2.41 14.27
C ALA A 68 16.25 3.11 14.42
N PHE A 69 16.74 3.79 13.38
CA PHE A 69 18.01 4.54 13.44
C PHE A 69 17.94 5.79 14.32
N GLU A 70 16.79 6.46 14.42
CA GLU A 70 16.58 7.55 15.38
C GLU A 70 16.75 7.08 16.84
N LEU A 71 16.43 5.81 17.14
CA LEU A 71 16.58 5.22 18.47
C LEU A 71 17.99 4.66 18.75
N PHE A 72 18.76 4.39 17.70
CA PHE A 72 20.07 3.74 17.81
C PHE A 72 21.08 4.48 18.71
N PRO A 73 21.20 5.83 18.67
CA PRO A 73 22.10 6.55 19.58
C PRO A 73 21.77 6.35 21.07
N SER A 74 20.48 6.15 21.40
CA SER A 74 20.05 5.89 22.78
C SER A 74 20.46 4.51 23.25
N ILE A 75 20.47 3.51 22.35
CA ILE A 75 20.98 2.16 22.62
C ILE A 75 22.48 2.22 22.92
N VAL A 76 23.25 2.94 22.09
CA VAL A 76 24.70 3.10 22.31
C VAL A 76 25.01 3.79 23.65
N LYS A 77 24.20 4.79 24.05
CA LYS A 77 24.32 5.41 25.38
C LYS A 77 24.05 4.43 26.51
N LEU A 78 23.06 3.56 26.34
CA LEU A 78 22.71 2.52 27.30
C LEU A 78 23.82 1.47 27.44
N GLU A 79 24.40 1.01 26.32
CA GLU A 79 25.56 0.08 26.32
C GLU A 79 26.73 0.64 27.14
N ARG A 80 27.03 1.95 26.98
CA ARG A 80 28.07 2.62 27.75
C ARG A 80 27.76 2.68 29.24
N LEU A 81 26.51 2.96 29.62
CA LEU A 81 26.08 3.01 31.02
C LEU A 81 26.20 1.63 31.68
N LEU A 82 25.79 0.58 30.98
CA LEU A 82 25.76 -0.78 31.51
C LEU A 82 27.11 -1.48 31.44
N GLY A 83 28.10 -0.89 30.76
CA GLY A 83 29.44 -1.46 30.60
C GLY A 83 29.46 -2.74 29.76
N HIS A 84 28.42 -3.03 28.97
CA HIS A 84 28.33 -4.19 28.10
C HIS A 84 27.76 -3.83 26.73
N ASN A 85 28.20 -4.57 25.72
CA ASN A 85 27.75 -4.42 24.34
C ASN A 85 26.50 -5.29 24.11
N LEU A 86 25.43 -4.70 23.56
CA LEU A 86 24.21 -5.42 23.19
C LEU A 86 24.33 -6.06 21.79
N ASN A 87 25.45 -5.82 21.10
CA ASN A 87 25.77 -6.26 19.74
C ASN A 87 24.70 -5.86 18.72
N ILE A 88 24.02 -4.73 18.95
CA ILE A 88 23.03 -4.19 18.01
C ILE A 88 23.79 -3.36 16.97
N THR A 89 23.65 -3.72 15.70
CA THR A 89 24.27 -3.00 14.57
C THR A 89 23.19 -2.46 13.63
N GLU A 90 23.53 -1.48 12.80
CA GLU A 90 22.61 -0.97 11.78
C GLU A 90 22.10 -2.08 10.85
N LYS A 91 22.96 -3.04 10.49
CA LYS A 91 22.58 -4.19 9.67
C LYS A 91 21.51 -5.03 10.38
N ILE A 92 21.73 -5.36 11.65
CA ILE A 92 20.75 -6.12 12.45
C ILE A 92 19.42 -5.36 12.53
N LEU A 93 19.44 -4.03 12.69
CA LEU A 93 18.21 -3.22 12.69
C LEU A 93 17.46 -3.29 11.36
N ARG A 94 18.16 -3.19 10.21
CA ARG A 94 17.55 -3.33 8.88
C ARG A 94 16.91 -4.71 8.71
N ASP A 95 17.68 -5.76 9.01
CA ASP A 95 17.24 -7.14 8.87
C ASP A 95 15.99 -7.41 9.73
N ARG A 96 15.95 -6.91 10.97
CA ARG A 96 14.78 -7.03 11.86
C ARG A 96 13.55 -6.27 11.37
N VAL A 97 13.72 -5.10 10.74
CA VAL A 97 12.61 -4.37 10.13
C VAL A 97 12.03 -5.15 8.95
N ASP A 98 12.89 -5.74 8.11
CA ASP A 98 12.46 -6.53 6.96
C ASP A 98 11.74 -7.82 7.40
N GLU A 99 12.26 -8.51 8.41
CA GLU A 99 11.58 -9.66 9.04
C GLU A 99 10.19 -9.28 9.58
N ALA A 100 10.08 -8.14 10.27
CA ALA A 100 8.82 -7.67 10.84
C ALA A 100 7.78 -7.33 9.75
N ILE A 101 8.21 -6.75 8.63
CA ILE A 101 7.34 -6.45 7.49
C ILE A 101 6.87 -7.74 6.82
N ASN A 102 7.79 -8.66 6.52
CA ASN A 102 7.47 -9.93 5.85
C ASN A 102 6.52 -10.78 6.70
N LYS A 103 6.79 -10.89 8.01
CA LYS A 103 5.91 -11.58 8.94
C LYS A 103 4.49 -11.02 8.92
N GLN A 104 4.32 -9.70 8.92
CA GLN A 104 2.99 -9.07 8.89
C GLN A 104 2.28 -9.25 7.54
N LEU A 105 3.01 -9.25 6.42
CA LEU A 105 2.44 -9.54 5.10
C LEU A 105 1.89 -10.98 5.06
N GLU A 106 2.64 -11.94 5.59
CA GLU A 106 2.25 -13.35 5.68
C GLU A 106 1.06 -13.55 6.61
N GLU A 107 1.11 -13.00 7.83
CA GLU A 107 0.03 -13.10 8.83
C GLU A 107 -1.30 -12.55 8.31
N LEU A 108 -1.26 -11.44 7.58
CA LEU A 108 -2.44 -10.77 7.03
C LEU A 108 -2.84 -11.25 5.64
N ALA A 109 -2.09 -12.21 5.08
CA ALA A 109 -2.26 -12.70 3.71
C ALA A 109 -2.33 -11.56 2.67
N ILE A 110 -1.54 -10.50 2.87
CA ILE A 110 -1.48 -9.35 1.97
C ILE A 110 -0.58 -9.72 0.80
N SER A 111 -1.12 -9.59 -0.41
CA SER A 111 -0.35 -9.79 -1.64
C SER A 111 0.34 -8.50 -2.08
N ILE A 112 1.62 -8.58 -2.41
CA ILE A 112 2.32 -7.47 -3.06
C ILE A 112 2.12 -7.60 -4.56
N PHE A 113 1.91 -6.47 -5.23
CA PHE A 113 1.97 -6.41 -6.69
C PHE A 113 3.03 -5.40 -7.13
N GLU A 114 3.75 -5.80 -8.17
CA GLU A 114 4.81 -5.01 -8.80
C GLU A 114 4.21 -4.16 -9.91
N ILE A 115 4.76 -2.97 -10.10
CA ILE A 115 4.45 -2.14 -11.26
C ILE A 115 5.25 -2.64 -12.47
N ASP A 116 4.59 -2.87 -13.59
CA ASP A 116 5.27 -3.08 -14.87
C ASP A 116 5.66 -1.73 -15.45
N ILE A 117 6.94 -1.39 -15.31
CA ILE A 117 7.55 -0.14 -15.80
C ILE A 117 7.38 0.03 -17.31
N LYS A 118 7.21 -1.07 -18.06
CA LYS A 118 7.05 -1.04 -19.52
C LYS A 118 5.62 -0.71 -19.96
N ASP A 119 4.62 -0.94 -19.11
CA ASP A 119 3.21 -0.59 -19.37
C ASP A 119 2.84 0.79 -18.82
N ILE A 120 3.82 1.59 -18.40
CA ILE A 120 3.61 2.97 -17.98
C ILE A 120 3.70 3.89 -19.20
N ASP A 121 2.67 4.72 -19.37
CA ASP A 121 2.74 5.87 -20.28
C ASP A 121 3.60 6.97 -19.64
N TRP A 122 4.91 6.87 -19.88
CA TRP A 122 5.89 7.81 -19.35
C TRP A 122 5.69 9.23 -19.89
N GLU A 123 5.21 9.38 -21.13
CA GLU A 123 4.95 10.69 -21.72
C GLU A 123 3.83 11.40 -20.95
N ALA A 124 2.71 10.72 -20.72
CA ALA A 124 1.60 11.26 -19.92
C ALA A 124 2.03 11.54 -18.47
N LEU A 125 2.82 10.66 -17.84
CA LEU A 125 3.31 10.86 -16.48
C LEU A 125 4.23 12.09 -16.38
N ILE A 126 5.19 12.23 -17.28
CA ILE A 126 6.12 13.38 -17.33
C ILE A 126 5.35 14.68 -17.57
N GLN A 127 4.33 14.64 -18.45
CA GLN A 127 3.47 15.79 -18.67
C GLN A 127 2.74 16.18 -17.38
N ARG A 128 2.10 15.22 -16.68
CA ARG A 128 1.44 15.50 -15.40
C ARG A 128 2.40 16.08 -14.36
N ALA A 129 3.61 15.52 -14.25
CA ALA A 129 4.63 16.02 -13.33
C ALA A 129 5.06 17.46 -13.64
N SER A 130 5.27 17.76 -14.93
CA SER A 130 5.73 19.05 -15.43
C SER A 130 4.69 20.15 -15.26
N PHE A 131 3.41 19.82 -15.44
CA PHE A 131 2.29 20.75 -15.30
C PHE A 131 1.61 20.69 -13.92
N ARG A 132 2.19 19.96 -12.96
CA ARG A 132 1.64 19.77 -11.60
C ARG A 132 0.16 19.33 -11.61
N LEU A 133 -0.19 18.42 -12.53
CA LEU A 133 -1.52 17.85 -12.60
C LEU A 133 -1.63 16.69 -11.61
N PRO A 134 -2.81 16.42 -11.01
CA PRO A 134 -2.99 15.30 -10.09
C PRO A 134 -2.41 13.98 -10.62
N PRO A 135 -1.72 13.18 -9.78
CA PRO A 135 -1.59 13.33 -8.33
C PRO A 135 -0.43 14.23 -7.88
N PHE A 136 0.15 15.05 -8.76
CA PHE A 136 1.19 16.01 -8.40
C PHE A 136 0.62 17.25 -7.70
N ASP A 137 1.28 17.68 -6.62
CA ASP A 137 0.89 18.83 -5.82
C ASP A 137 1.18 20.14 -6.59
N PRO A 138 0.21 21.07 -6.74
CA PRO A 138 0.43 22.36 -7.39
C PRO A 138 1.24 23.36 -6.56
N GLY A 139 1.58 23.02 -5.32
CA GLY A 139 2.40 23.85 -4.43
C GLY A 139 3.87 23.96 -4.83
N GLU A 140 4.63 24.72 -4.03
CA GLU A 140 6.04 25.02 -4.33
C GLU A 140 6.96 23.79 -4.28
N LYS A 141 6.60 22.78 -3.49
CA LYS A 141 7.41 21.57 -3.33
C LYS A 141 6.93 20.49 -4.29
N GLU A 142 7.86 19.94 -5.04
CA GLU A 142 7.59 18.76 -5.86
C GLU A 142 7.18 17.56 -5.00
N LYS A 143 5.92 17.15 -5.15
CA LYS A 143 5.31 16.00 -4.50
C LYS A 143 4.35 15.32 -5.48
N GLY A 144 4.04 14.05 -5.24
CA GLY A 144 3.09 13.29 -6.05
C GLY A 144 3.72 12.22 -6.95
N PHE A 145 5.05 12.15 -7.07
CA PHE A 145 5.67 11.12 -7.91
C PHE A 145 5.36 9.70 -7.41
N ARG A 146 5.48 9.48 -6.09
CA ARG A 146 5.13 8.19 -5.46
C ARG A 146 3.64 7.89 -5.60
N ASP A 147 2.81 8.90 -5.41
CA ASP A 147 1.35 8.78 -5.56
C ASP A 147 0.98 8.43 -7.01
N SER A 148 1.69 8.99 -8.00
CA SER A 148 1.54 8.61 -9.42
C SER A 148 1.94 7.17 -9.66
N LEU A 149 3.03 6.68 -9.06
CA LEU A 149 3.42 5.27 -9.20
C LEU A 149 2.41 4.33 -8.52
N ILE A 150 1.84 4.71 -7.38
CA ILE A 150 0.75 3.97 -6.74
C ILE A 150 -0.48 3.92 -7.66
N ALA A 151 -0.83 5.06 -8.26
CA ALA A 151 -1.93 5.16 -9.21
C ALA A 151 -1.73 4.26 -10.44
N GLU A 152 -0.56 4.34 -11.08
CA GLU A 152 -0.21 3.50 -12.24
C GLU A 152 -0.26 2.01 -11.87
N SER A 153 0.28 1.64 -10.69
CA SER A 153 0.20 0.28 -10.19
C SER A 153 -1.26 -0.18 -10.09
N PHE A 154 -2.13 0.62 -9.48
CA PHE A 154 -3.55 0.29 -9.34
C PHE A 154 -4.25 0.18 -10.70
N LEU A 155 -3.96 1.08 -11.64
CA LEU A 155 -4.53 1.03 -12.99
C LEU A 155 -4.12 -0.25 -13.73
N GLN A 156 -2.89 -0.72 -13.57
CA GLN A 156 -2.46 -2.02 -14.11
C GLN A 156 -3.24 -3.18 -13.47
N LEU A 157 -3.46 -3.15 -12.15
CA LEU A 157 -4.31 -4.15 -11.48
C LEU A 157 -5.76 -4.13 -12.00
N VAL A 158 -6.31 -2.94 -12.27
CA VAL A 158 -7.65 -2.79 -12.89
C VAL A 158 -7.66 -3.44 -14.28
N LYS A 159 -6.69 -3.15 -15.14
CA LYS A 159 -6.57 -3.75 -16.49
C LYS A 159 -6.49 -5.29 -16.43
N GLN A 160 -5.79 -5.83 -15.45
CA GLN A 160 -5.59 -7.28 -15.26
C GLN A 160 -6.77 -8.00 -14.59
N SER A 161 -7.79 -7.26 -14.14
CA SER A 161 -8.92 -7.81 -13.38
C SER A 161 -10.19 -7.91 -14.23
N PRO A 162 -11.11 -8.86 -13.95
CA PRO A 162 -12.40 -8.92 -14.65
C PRO A 162 -13.19 -7.62 -14.46
N ALA A 163 -13.61 -6.99 -15.57
CA ALA A 163 -14.36 -5.73 -15.54
C ALA A 163 -15.82 -5.88 -15.06
N THR A 164 -16.34 -7.11 -15.01
CA THR A 164 -17.73 -7.38 -14.63
C THR A 164 -17.92 -7.27 -13.11
N SER A 165 -18.70 -6.27 -12.66
CA SER A 165 -18.92 -5.97 -11.22
C SER A 165 -19.56 -7.09 -10.40
N SER A 166 -20.22 -8.06 -11.02
CA SER A 166 -20.76 -9.25 -10.36
C SER A 166 -19.73 -10.38 -10.19
N ILE A 167 -18.57 -10.26 -10.83
CA ILE A 167 -17.46 -11.22 -10.77
C ILE A 167 -16.33 -10.64 -9.91
N CYS A 168 -15.92 -9.40 -10.16
CA CYS A 168 -14.79 -8.78 -9.46
C CYS A 168 -15.08 -7.29 -9.22
N ARG A 169 -14.79 -6.81 -8.01
CA ARG A 169 -14.77 -5.40 -7.65
C ARG A 169 -13.40 -5.03 -7.11
N LEU A 170 -12.97 -3.80 -7.39
CA LEU A 170 -11.72 -3.25 -6.88
C LEU A 170 -12.02 -2.01 -6.04
N ALA A 171 -11.38 -1.92 -4.89
CA ALA A 171 -11.43 -0.76 -4.02
C ALA A 171 -10.00 -0.24 -3.79
N MET A 172 -9.74 1.01 -4.12
CA MET A 172 -8.56 1.73 -3.65
C MET A 172 -8.93 2.51 -2.40
N VAL A 173 -8.15 2.39 -1.34
CA VAL A 173 -8.33 3.16 -0.12
C VAL A 173 -7.14 4.11 0.02
N THR A 174 -7.40 5.41 0.00
CA THR A 174 -6.41 6.48 0.14
C THR A 174 -7.04 7.69 0.82
N SER A 175 -6.34 8.36 1.72
CA SER A 175 -6.79 9.66 2.24
C SER A 175 -6.20 10.84 1.47
N ASP A 176 -5.46 10.60 0.40
CA ASP A 176 -4.86 11.65 -0.43
C ASP A 176 -5.87 12.17 -1.45
N GLY A 177 -6.14 13.48 -1.40
CA GLY A 177 -7.14 14.14 -2.23
C GLY A 177 -6.75 14.20 -3.71
N LEU A 178 -5.48 14.43 -4.02
CA LEU A 178 -4.98 14.54 -5.39
C LEU A 178 -4.94 13.16 -6.06
N LEU A 179 -4.54 12.14 -5.31
CA LEU A 179 -4.62 10.74 -5.75
C LEU A 179 -6.07 10.32 -5.98
N THR A 180 -6.98 10.69 -5.06
CA THR A 180 -8.41 10.44 -5.21
C THR A 180 -8.98 11.09 -6.48
N GLU A 181 -8.66 12.35 -6.72
CA GLU A 181 -9.08 13.07 -7.93
C GLU A 181 -8.60 12.38 -9.20
N PHE A 182 -7.30 12.07 -9.27
CA PHE A 182 -6.69 11.38 -10.41
C PHE A 182 -7.38 10.04 -10.66
N MET A 183 -7.55 9.22 -9.61
CA MET A 183 -8.13 7.89 -9.73
C MET A 183 -9.59 7.93 -10.16
N ASN A 184 -10.40 8.85 -9.63
CA ASN A 184 -11.79 9.01 -10.05
C ASN A 184 -11.91 9.42 -11.52
N LYS A 185 -11.02 10.29 -12.01
CA LYS A 185 -10.98 10.67 -13.42
C LYS A 185 -10.55 9.50 -14.30
N SER A 186 -9.47 8.80 -13.92
CA SER A 186 -8.90 7.69 -14.69
C SER A 186 -9.77 6.43 -14.70
N THR A 187 -10.67 6.27 -13.72
CA THR A 187 -11.54 5.08 -13.61
C THR A 187 -13.02 5.39 -13.85
N LYS A 188 -13.36 6.58 -14.35
CA LYS A 188 -14.75 7.05 -14.56
C LYS A 188 -15.63 6.09 -15.35
N GLU A 189 -15.06 5.42 -16.36
CA GLU A 189 -15.77 4.47 -17.22
C GLU A 189 -15.81 3.04 -16.64
N THR A 190 -15.03 2.78 -15.59
CA THR A 190 -14.86 1.46 -14.99
C THR A 190 -15.88 1.24 -13.86
N ARG A 191 -16.93 0.47 -14.15
CA ARG A 191 -18.07 0.31 -13.22
C ARG A 191 -17.76 -0.48 -11.96
N ASN A 192 -16.72 -1.31 -11.97
CA ASN A 192 -16.35 -2.18 -10.86
C ASN A 192 -15.22 -1.65 -9.97
N VAL A 193 -14.80 -0.39 -10.15
CA VAL A 193 -13.81 0.28 -9.31
C VAL A 193 -14.49 1.26 -8.35
N ARG A 194 -13.96 1.37 -7.13
CA ARG A 194 -14.29 2.39 -6.15
C ARG A 194 -13.03 2.97 -5.54
N VAL A 195 -13.02 4.27 -5.31
CA VAL A 195 -11.99 4.97 -4.54
C VAL A 195 -12.63 5.42 -3.23
N LEU A 196 -12.05 5.02 -2.11
CA LEU A 196 -12.56 5.24 -0.76
C LEU A 196 -11.56 6.11 0.01
N SER A 197 -12.07 7.14 0.68
CA SER A 197 -11.26 8.07 1.47
C SER A 197 -10.85 7.53 2.85
N SER A 198 -11.48 6.43 3.26
CA SER A 198 -11.57 5.98 4.65
C SER A 198 -11.84 4.47 4.68
N ILE A 199 -11.37 3.82 5.75
CA ILE A 199 -11.71 2.42 6.10
C ILE A 199 -12.98 2.32 6.98
N ASN A 200 -13.46 3.45 7.50
CA ASN A 200 -14.73 3.59 8.23
C ASN A 200 -15.86 4.01 7.29
#